data_AF-A0A835JS93-F1
#
_entry.id   AF-A0A835JS93-F1
#
_cell.length_a   1.000
_cell.length_b   1.000
_cell.length_c   1.000
_cell.angle_alpha   90.00
_cell.angle_beta   90.00
_cell.angle_gamma   90.00
#
_symmetry.space_group_name_H-M   'P 1'
#
loop_
_entity.id
_entity.type
_entity.pdbx_description
1 polymer ?
#
loop_
_entity_poly.entity_id
_entity_poly.type
_entity_poly.pdbx_seq_one_letter_code
_entity_poly.pdbx_strand_id
1 'polypeptide(L)'
;MPGAQILVNELVTKLKKRRVEGSQETALLTAELLRSIISQLKVSQTNQAETLIEAVRSVGELLVAANPVELAVGNIVRRVLHIIRDEDISVATNGLRGLISSAGGDDRDTAEQNGFRVQTVAAGPPSRSPSSQSLLDRTPGLEIAHHSSRDGDSFEGKGKSADRNTESWKLKHDVIRAVNELIEDINSCHEQIAEQSVELIHHNEILLTFGRSRTVREFLCAAKEKKIISGAPKYQGHALAKDLGARGLQTTVITDSAVFAMISRVNMVVVGVHAVMANGGVIGSVGLNMVALAARKHAVPFVVVAGLHKLSIISAKSTSLAK
;
A
#
# COMPACT_ATOMS: atom_id res chain seq x y z
N MET A 1 -1.66 -26.01 10.53
CA MET A 1 -3.03 -25.58 10.14
C MET A 1 -3.31 -26.04 8.70
N PRO A 2 -4.07 -27.13 8.49
CA PRO A 2 -4.19 -27.77 7.17
C PRO A 2 -4.90 -26.90 6.13
N GLY A 3 -5.96 -26.18 6.52
CA GLY A 3 -6.79 -25.36 5.62
C GLY A 3 -6.06 -24.15 5.02
N ALA A 4 -5.38 -23.36 5.85
CA ALA A 4 -4.57 -22.23 5.39
C ALA A 4 -3.48 -22.66 4.40
N GLN A 5 -2.81 -23.79 4.66
CA GLN A 5 -1.74 -24.28 3.79
C GLN A 5 -2.25 -24.70 2.40
N ILE A 6 -3.48 -25.22 2.31
CA ILE A 6 -4.12 -25.57 1.03
C ILE A 6 -4.32 -24.30 0.19
N LEU A 7 -4.88 -23.24 0.78
CA LEU A 7 -5.10 -21.97 0.08
C LEU A 7 -3.79 -21.32 -0.40
N VAL A 8 -2.75 -21.37 0.44
CA VAL A 8 -1.40 -20.89 0.06
C VAL A 8 -0.88 -21.68 -1.15
N ASN A 9 -0.92 -23.02 -1.09
CA ASN A 9 -0.42 -23.87 -2.17
C ASN A 9 -1.23 -23.67 -3.47
N GLU A 10 -2.53 -23.45 -3.36
CA GLU A 10 -3.39 -23.15 -4.51
C GLU A 10 -2.98 -21.82 -5.16
N LEU A 11 -2.81 -20.75 -4.39
CA LEU A 11 -2.41 -19.45 -4.92
C LEU A 11 -0.99 -19.50 -5.51
N VAL A 12 -0.04 -20.17 -4.84
CA VAL A 12 1.31 -20.41 -5.37
C VAL A 12 1.24 -21.14 -6.72
N THR A 13 0.39 -22.16 -6.84
CA THR A 13 0.22 -22.90 -8.10
C THR A 13 -0.38 -22.02 -9.19
N LYS A 14 -1.38 -21.18 -8.84
CA LYS A 14 -1.99 -20.20 -9.75
C LYS A 14 -0.98 -19.18 -10.25
N LEU A 15 -0.10 -18.66 -9.36
CA LEU A 15 0.97 -17.72 -9.69
C LEU A 15 2.03 -18.36 -10.59
N LYS A 16 2.53 -19.56 -10.25
CA LYS A 16 3.51 -20.29 -11.07
C LYS A 16 3.01 -20.60 -12.47
N LYS A 17 1.73 -20.98 -12.58
CA LYS A 17 1.08 -21.31 -13.87
C LYS A 17 0.59 -20.07 -14.64
N ARG A 18 0.83 -18.84 -14.14
CA ARG A 18 0.34 -17.58 -14.72
C ARG A 18 -1.16 -17.60 -15.03
N ARG A 19 -1.96 -18.25 -14.17
CA ARG A 19 -3.42 -18.27 -14.31
C ARG A 19 -4.07 -17.00 -13.77
N VAL A 20 -3.38 -16.32 -12.87
CA VAL A 20 -3.75 -15.01 -12.35
C VAL A 20 -2.74 -14.03 -12.92
N GLU A 21 -3.24 -13.09 -13.73
CA GLU A 21 -2.43 -12.03 -14.33
C GLU A 21 -3.00 -10.66 -13.94
N GLY A 22 -2.12 -9.69 -13.79
CA GLY A 22 -2.50 -8.30 -13.52
C GLY A 22 -2.36 -7.90 -12.06
N SER A 23 -1.94 -6.65 -11.86
CA SER A 23 -1.56 -6.12 -10.56
C SER A 23 -2.73 -6.03 -9.57
N GLN A 24 -3.96 -5.84 -10.04
CA GLN A 24 -5.13 -5.69 -9.16
C GLN A 24 -5.61 -7.05 -8.64
N GLU A 25 -5.82 -8.02 -9.55
CA GLU A 25 -6.28 -9.36 -9.19
C GLU A 25 -5.28 -10.07 -8.26
N THR A 26 -3.99 -9.99 -8.60
CA THR A 26 -2.93 -10.56 -7.74
C THR A 26 -2.87 -9.88 -6.37
N ALA A 27 -3.08 -8.57 -6.29
CA ALA A 27 -3.13 -7.83 -5.03
C ALA A 27 -4.32 -8.27 -4.16
N LEU A 28 -5.52 -8.36 -4.73
CA LEU A 28 -6.75 -8.77 -4.04
C LEU A 28 -6.62 -10.19 -3.48
N LEU A 29 -6.26 -11.16 -4.32
CA LEU A 29 -6.09 -12.55 -3.89
C LEU A 29 -5.01 -12.70 -2.81
N THR A 30 -3.94 -11.90 -2.89
CA THR A 30 -2.90 -11.89 -1.84
C THR A 30 -3.45 -11.32 -0.53
N ALA A 31 -4.16 -10.19 -0.57
CA ALA A 31 -4.73 -9.57 0.62
C ALA A 31 -5.79 -10.48 1.29
N GLU A 32 -6.67 -11.09 0.50
CA GLU A 32 -7.68 -12.04 0.99
C GLU A 32 -7.07 -13.29 1.63
N LEU A 33 -6.00 -13.83 1.01
CA LEU A 33 -5.27 -14.96 1.57
C LEU A 33 -4.61 -14.59 2.90
N LEU A 34 -3.90 -13.47 2.96
CA LEU A 34 -3.25 -13.01 4.19
C LEU A 34 -4.27 -12.74 5.30
N ARG A 35 -5.42 -12.14 4.97
CA ARG A 35 -6.54 -11.97 5.90
C ARG A 35 -7.05 -13.29 6.46
N SER A 36 -7.25 -14.29 5.59
CA SER A 36 -7.70 -15.64 6.00
C SER A 36 -6.70 -16.31 6.94
N ILE A 37 -5.40 -16.16 6.66
CA ILE A 37 -4.32 -16.70 7.49
C ILE A 37 -4.29 -16.02 8.87
N ILE A 38 -4.36 -14.69 8.91
CA ILE A 38 -4.41 -13.92 10.17
C ILE A 38 -5.63 -14.34 11.00
N SER A 39 -6.79 -14.51 10.35
CA SER A 39 -8.03 -14.95 11.01
C SER A 39 -7.92 -16.36 11.60
N GLN A 40 -7.30 -17.31 10.88
CA GLN A 40 -7.18 -18.70 11.33
C GLN A 40 -6.07 -18.92 12.36
N LEU A 41 -5.09 -18.01 12.46
CA LEU A 41 -3.96 -18.19 13.37
C LEU A 41 -4.42 -18.16 14.83
N LYS A 42 -4.04 -19.21 15.57
CA LYS A 42 -4.17 -19.25 17.03
C LYS A 42 -2.98 -18.50 17.60
N VAL A 43 -3.25 -17.45 18.35
CA VAL A 43 -2.19 -16.57 18.85
C VAL A 43 -2.09 -16.69 20.36
N SER A 44 -0.86 -16.89 20.84
CA SER A 44 -0.54 -16.89 22.27
C SER A 44 -0.42 -15.45 22.79
N GLN A 45 -0.87 -15.22 24.04
CA GLN A 45 -1.09 -13.90 24.62
C GLN A 45 0.13 -12.96 24.67
N THR A 46 1.35 -13.49 24.69
CA THR A 46 2.56 -12.67 24.95
C THR A 46 3.27 -12.16 23.70
N ASN A 47 3.18 -12.82 22.54
CA ASN A 47 3.96 -12.48 21.33
C ASN A 47 3.08 -12.41 20.07
N GLN A 48 1.94 -11.75 20.17
CA GLN A 48 0.93 -11.78 19.12
C GLN A 48 1.38 -11.11 17.82
N ALA A 49 1.94 -9.91 17.90
CA ALA A 49 2.45 -9.19 16.73
C ALA A 49 3.57 -9.95 16.04
N GLU A 50 4.53 -10.49 16.80
CA GLU A 50 5.65 -11.27 16.26
C GLU A 50 5.17 -12.52 15.53
N THR A 51 4.24 -13.26 16.14
CA THR A 51 3.67 -14.49 15.55
C THR A 51 2.93 -14.17 14.24
N LEU A 52 2.18 -13.08 14.19
CA LEU A 52 1.51 -12.62 12.97
C LEU A 52 2.51 -12.18 11.89
N ILE A 53 3.54 -11.42 12.28
CA ILE A 53 4.59 -10.95 11.37
C ILE A 53 5.34 -12.13 10.76
N GLU A 54 5.72 -13.13 11.56
CA GLU A 54 6.43 -14.30 11.09
C GLU A 54 5.58 -15.14 10.12
N ALA A 55 4.30 -15.37 10.47
CA ALA A 55 3.38 -16.09 9.60
C ALA A 55 3.18 -15.39 8.25
N VAL A 56 2.92 -14.07 8.26
CA VAL A 56 2.74 -13.28 7.03
C VAL A 56 4.04 -13.20 6.22
N ARG A 57 5.20 -13.08 6.87
CA ARG A 57 6.50 -13.06 6.21
C ARG A 57 6.79 -14.37 5.50
N SER A 58 6.64 -15.51 6.20
CA SER A 58 6.89 -16.85 5.64
C SER A 58 6.03 -17.11 4.40
N VAL A 59 4.72 -16.81 4.49
CA VAL A 59 3.81 -16.96 3.35
C VAL A 59 4.16 -15.97 2.23
N GLY A 60 4.47 -14.72 2.57
CA GLY A 60 4.84 -13.70 1.61
C GLY A 60 6.09 -14.05 0.81
N GLU A 61 7.11 -14.61 1.45
CA GLU A 61 8.34 -15.09 0.80
C GLU A 61 8.04 -16.20 -0.22
N LEU A 62 7.17 -17.15 0.14
CA LEU A 62 6.73 -18.21 -0.77
C LEU A 62 5.97 -17.67 -1.98
N LEU A 63 5.05 -16.71 -1.77
CA LEU A 63 4.27 -16.10 -2.85
C LEU A 63 5.15 -15.26 -3.80
N VAL A 64 6.08 -14.47 -3.26
CA VAL A 64 7.02 -13.68 -4.05
C VAL A 64 7.99 -14.58 -4.83
N ALA A 65 8.46 -15.66 -4.22
CA ALA A 65 9.29 -16.65 -4.92
C ALA A 65 8.55 -17.39 -6.04
N ALA A 66 7.22 -17.54 -5.92
CA ALA A 66 6.40 -18.18 -6.94
C ALA A 66 6.32 -17.37 -8.24
N ASN A 67 6.27 -16.03 -8.15
CA ASN A 67 6.32 -15.14 -9.30
C ASN A 67 6.94 -13.77 -8.93
N PRO A 68 8.27 -13.62 -9.03
CA PRO A 68 8.96 -12.40 -8.60
C PRO A 68 8.72 -11.20 -9.52
N VAL A 69 8.17 -11.40 -10.72
CA VAL A 69 7.87 -10.32 -11.68
C VAL A 69 6.61 -9.55 -11.28
N GLU A 70 5.65 -10.22 -10.62
CA GLU A 70 4.40 -9.63 -10.14
C GLU A 70 4.64 -8.91 -8.81
N LEU A 71 5.09 -7.66 -8.89
CA LEU A 71 5.49 -6.87 -7.71
C LEU A 71 4.33 -6.57 -6.76
N ALA A 72 3.08 -6.58 -7.25
CA ALA A 72 1.88 -6.31 -6.46
C ALA A 72 1.78 -7.26 -5.24
N VAL A 73 2.12 -8.55 -5.41
CA VAL A 73 2.13 -9.54 -4.32
C VAL A 73 3.04 -9.08 -3.17
N GLY A 74 4.28 -8.74 -3.50
CA GLY A 74 5.24 -8.26 -2.50
C GLY A 74 4.84 -6.91 -1.89
N ASN A 75 4.20 -6.03 -2.66
CA ASN A 75 3.72 -4.74 -2.17
C ASN A 75 2.62 -4.93 -1.11
N ILE A 76 1.66 -5.81 -1.38
CA ILE A 76 0.59 -6.14 -0.43
C ILE A 76 1.14 -6.81 0.83
N VAL A 77 2.04 -7.79 0.70
CA VAL A 77 2.69 -8.42 1.86
C VAL A 77 3.35 -7.38 2.77
N ARG A 78 4.12 -6.45 2.19
CA ARG A 78 4.77 -5.39 2.96
C ARG A 78 3.77 -4.41 3.59
N ARG A 79 2.67 -4.10 2.91
CA ARG A 79 1.61 -3.25 3.43
C ARG A 79 0.93 -3.92 4.63
N VAL A 80 0.60 -5.20 4.54
CA VAL A 80 0.02 -5.98 5.65
C VAL A 80 1.00 -6.08 6.83
N LEU A 81 2.30 -6.32 6.58
CA LEU A 81 3.32 -6.29 7.62
C LEU A 81 3.44 -4.92 8.30
N HIS A 82 3.25 -3.84 7.55
CA HIS A 82 3.24 -2.49 8.11
C HIS A 82 1.99 -2.26 8.96
N ILE A 83 0.80 -2.66 8.48
CA ILE A 83 -0.45 -2.59 9.24
C ILE A 83 -0.30 -3.30 10.59
N ILE A 84 0.25 -4.52 10.63
CA ILE A 84 0.46 -5.26 11.88
C ILE A 84 1.33 -4.49 12.86
N ARG A 85 2.43 -3.87 12.38
CA ARG A 85 3.33 -3.08 13.22
C ARG A 85 2.69 -1.78 13.71
N ASP A 86 1.90 -1.13 12.86
CA ASP A 86 1.27 0.15 13.16
C ASP A 86 0.16 -0.01 14.20
N GLU A 87 -0.63 -1.08 14.09
CA GLU A 87 -1.66 -1.43 15.06
C GLU A 87 -1.05 -1.87 16.41
N ASP A 88 0.07 -2.60 16.41
CA ASP A 88 0.78 -2.99 17.64
C ASP A 88 1.29 -1.76 18.42
N ILE A 89 1.87 -0.79 17.71
CA ILE A 89 2.28 0.49 18.30
C ILE A 89 1.05 1.28 18.80
N SER A 90 -0.05 1.28 18.04
CA SER A 90 -1.29 1.99 18.41
C SER A 90 -1.93 1.41 19.68
N VAL A 91 -1.92 0.08 19.84
CA VAL A 91 -2.37 -0.58 21.06
C VAL A 91 -1.48 -0.21 22.25
N ALA A 92 -0.15 -0.22 22.08
CA ALA A 92 0.80 0.12 23.14
C ALA A 92 0.67 1.59 23.60
N THR A 93 0.51 2.52 22.65
CA THR A 93 0.35 3.96 22.96
C THR A 93 -0.98 4.26 23.64
N ASN A 94 -2.07 3.61 23.23
CA ASN A 94 -3.37 3.74 23.89
C ASN A 94 -3.36 3.17 25.31
N GLY A 95 -2.66 2.06 25.55
CA GLY A 95 -2.45 1.52 26.90
C GLY A 95 -1.70 2.51 27.81
N LEU A 96 -0.64 3.14 27.30
CA LEU A 96 0.13 4.15 28.06
C LEU A 96 -0.71 5.39 28.37
N ARG A 97 -1.53 5.86 27.42
CA ARG A 97 -2.41 7.02 27.61
C ARG A 97 -3.52 6.76 28.64
N GLY A 98 -4.03 5.53 28.70
CA GLY A 98 -4.98 5.09 29.73
C GLY A 98 -4.39 5.14 31.14
N LEU A 99 -3.14 4.70 31.30
CA LEU A 99 -2.42 4.71 32.59
C LEU A 99 -2.12 6.12 33.09
N ILE A 100 -1.71 7.03 32.20
CA ILE A 100 -1.45 8.44 32.55
C ILE A 100 -2.76 9.14 32.96
N SER A 101 -3.90 8.78 32.35
CA SER A 101 -5.21 9.35 32.69
C SER A 101 -5.74 8.83 34.03
N SER A 102 -5.35 7.62 34.46
CA SER A 102 -5.72 7.06 35.77
C SER A 102 -4.85 7.53 36.94
N ALA A 103 -3.70 8.17 36.68
CA ALA A 103 -2.80 8.69 37.72
C ALA A 103 -3.05 10.17 38.08
N GLY A 104 -4.06 10.82 37.46
CA GLY A 104 -4.36 12.24 37.63
C GLY A 104 -5.68 12.55 38.36
N GLY A 105 -6.21 11.61 39.15
CA GLY A 105 -7.45 11.80 39.92
C GLY A 105 -7.19 11.77 41.42
N ASP A 106 -7.54 12.88 42.07
CA ASP A 106 -7.58 13.16 43.52
C ASP A 106 -6.25 13.48 44.23
N ASP A 107 -5.86 14.75 44.19
CA ASP A 107 -5.81 15.57 45.41
C ASP A 107 -5.71 17.07 45.06
N ARG A 108 -6.66 17.86 45.57
CA ARG A 108 -6.55 19.32 45.67
C ARG A 108 -5.94 19.62 47.04
N ASP A 109 -4.70 20.10 47.08
CA ASP A 109 -4.31 21.38 47.71
C ASP A 109 -2.79 21.52 47.86
N THR A 110 -2.35 22.78 47.84
CA THR A 110 -1.06 23.37 48.27
C THR A 110 0.19 23.39 47.37
N ALA A 111 0.48 24.62 46.91
CA ALA A 111 1.75 25.38 46.93
C ALA A 111 3.00 24.94 46.11
N GLU A 112 3.32 25.82 45.16
CA GLU A 112 4.61 26.27 44.57
C GLU A 112 5.95 25.50 44.67
N GLN A 113 6.66 25.56 43.52
CA GLN A 113 8.11 25.41 43.23
C GLN A 113 8.70 23.98 43.18
N ASN A 114 9.03 23.46 41.99
CA ASN A 114 10.33 23.68 41.30
C ASN A 114 10.42 22.78 40.03
N GLY A 115 11.31 23.12 39.10
CA GLY A 115 11.28 22.71 37.69
C GLY A 115 11.39 21.21 37.35
N PHE A 116 10.46 20.73 36.52
CA PHE A 116 10.74 19.76 35.45
C PHE A 116 9.75 19.97 34.30
N ARG A 117 10.21 20.56 33.20
CA ARG A 117 9.37 20.87 32.02
C ARG A 117 9.22 19.61 31.18
N VAL A 118 8.23 18.77 31.49
CA VAL A 118 7.76 17.74 30.56
C VAL A 118 6.99 18.45 29.45
N GLN A 119 7.53 18.43 28.23
CA GLN A 119 6.79 18.89 27.05
C GLN A 119 5.57 17.98 26.86
N THR A 120 4.40 18.52 27.15
CA THR A 120 3.13 18.00 26.65
C THR A 120 3.13 18.14 25.13
N VAL A 121 3.35 17.04 24.42
CA VAL A 121 3.11 16.97 22.98
C VAL A 121 1.61 17.11 22.78
N ALA A 122 1.19 18.34 22.45
CA ALA A 122 -0.15 18.64 21.99
C ALA A 122 -0.47 17.79 20.75
N ALA A 123 -1.72 17.36 20.65
CA ALA A 123 -2.27 16.59 19.55
C ALA A 123 -2.15 17.35 18.21
N GLY A 124 -1.01 17.19 17.55
CA GLY A 124 -0.78 17.50 16.14
C GLY A 124 -0.61 16.20 15.33
N PRO A 125 -0.70 16.26 13.99
CA PRO A 125 -0.53 15.09 13.13
C PRO A 125 0.84 14.43 13.42
N PRO A 126 0.99 13.09 13.24
CA PRO A 126 2.19 12.39 13.67
C PRO A 126 3.41 12.91 12.91
N SER A 127 4.17 13.82 13.54
CA SER A 127 5.44 14.29 13.02
C SER A 127 6.42 13.13 13.14
N ARG A 128 6.62 12.38 12.05
CA ARG A 128 7.68 11.38 11.97
C ARG A 128 9.00 12.08 12.29
N SER A 129 9.59 11.75 13.43
CA SER A 129 10.95 12.16 13.80
C SER A 129 11.93 11.85 12.66
N PRO A 130 12.90 12.72 12.34
CA PRO A 130 13.87 12.46 11.28
C PRO A 130 14.62 11.15 11.56
N SER A 131 14.54 10.23 10.61
CA SER A 131 14.89 8.81 10.76
C SER A 131 16.36 8.54 11.10
N SER A 132 17.27 9.45 10.74
CA SER A 132 18.69 9.26 11.02
C SER A 132 19.03 9.54 12.48
N GLN A 133 18.42 10.55 13.11
CA GLN A 133 18.72 10.89 14.51
C GLN A 133 18.12 9.88 15.49
N SER A 134 16.88 9.42 15.24
CA SER A 134 16.24 8.42 16.09
C SER A 134 16.90 7.03 16.03
N LEU A 135 17.58 6.70 14.93
CA LEU A 135 18.38 5.48 14.83
C LEU A 135 19.74 5.61 15.53
N LEU A 136 20.33 6.81 15.59
CA LEU A 136 21.60 7.06 16.28
C LEU A 136 21.42 7.16 17.79
N ASP A 137 20.26 7.64 18.25
CA ASP A 137 19.92 7.73 19.68
C ASP A 137 19.54 6.38 20.31
N ARG A 138 19.42 5.32 19.49
CA ARG A 138 19.25 3.94 19.96
C ARG A 138 20.61 3.38 20.41
N THR A 139 21.02 3.67 21.64
CA THR A 139 22.11 2.94 22.30
C THR A 139 21.70 1.48 22.54
N PRO A 140 22.43 0.48 22.02
CA PRO A 140 22.21 -0.92 22.34
C PRO A 140 22.73 -1.18 23.75
N GLY A 141 21.87 -1.04 24.76
CA GLY A 141 22.28 -1.19 26.15
C GLY A 141 21.25 -0.80 27.20
N LEU A 142 20.13 -0.17 26.81
CA LEU A 142 18.99 0.03 27.70
C LEU A 142 17.87 -0.93 27.29
N GLU A 143 18.10 -2.22 27.53
CA GLU A 143 16.97 -3.10 27.81
C GLU A 143 16.22 -2.49 28.99
N ILE A 144 14.90 -2.29 28.83
CA ILE A 144 14.02 -1.91 29.93
C ILE A 144 14.15 -3.02 30.97
N ALA A 145 14.98 -2.77 31.96
CA ALA A 145 15.34 -3.78 32.92
C ALA A 145 14.12 -4.09 33.79
N HIS A 146 13.68 -5.33 33.70
CA HIS A 146 12.79 -5.95 34.67
C HIS A 146 13.51 -5.99 36.02
N HIS A 147 13.37 -4.93 36.83
CA HIS A 147 13.83 -4.91 38.21
C HIS A 147 12.63 -4.87 39.13
N SER A 148 12.19 -6.07 39.53
CA SER A 148 11.33 -6.25 40.69
C SER A 148 12.17 -6.13 41.95
N SER A 149 12.36 -4.91 42.45
CA SER A 149 12.77 -4.68 43.85
C SER A 149 11.51 -4.76 44.70
N ARG A 150 11.35 -5.87 45.40
CA ARG A 150 10.21 -6.16 46.26
C ARG A 150 10.66 -5.93 47.70
N ASP A 151 10.58 -4.68 48.14
CA ASP A 151 10.44 -4.38 49.56
C ASP A 151 9.01 -4.71 49.97
N GLY A 152 8.88 -5.41 51.09
CA GLY A 152 7.61 -5.94 51.57
C GLY A 152 6.68 -4.84 52.06
N ASP A 153 5.47 -4.84 51.54
CA ASP A 153 4.31 -4.51 52.37
C ASP A 153 3.09 -5.34 51.95
N SER A 154 2.33 -5.73 52.95
CA SER A 154 1.31 -6.77 52.88
C SER A 154 -0.05 -6.12 52.67
N PHE A 155 -0.53 -6.06 51.43
CA PHE A 155 -1.92 -5.74 51.15
C PHE A 155 -2.53 -6.74 50.15
N GLU A 156 -3.45 -7.55 50.64
CA GLU A 156 -4.33 -8.41 49.84
C GLU A 156 -5.25 -7.54 48.98
N GLY A 157 -4.79 -7.18 47.78
CA GLY A 157 -5.59 -6.60 46.72
C GLY A 157 -5.90 -7.67 45.67
N LYS A 158 -7.12 -8.20 45.69
CA LYS A 158 -7.68 -9.17 44.72
C LYS A 158 -7.73 -8.54 43.32
N GLY A 159 -6.65 -8.69 42.54
CA GLY A 159 -6.42 -8.00 41.28
C GLY A 159 -7.03 -8.68 40.05
N LYS A 160 -7.87 -7.91 39.35
CA LYS A 160 -8.50 -8.11 38.03
C LYS A 160 -7.59 -8.79 36.99
N SER A 161 -7.87 -10.05 36.67
CA SER A 161 -7.27 -10.79 35.54
C SER A 161 -8.03 -10.61 34.21
N ALA A 162 -9.11 -9.83 34.21
CA ALA A 162 -10.00 -9.68 33.05
C ALA A 162 -9.54 -8.64 32.01
N ASP A 163 -8.76 -7.62 32.39
CA ASP A 163 -8.43 -6.51 31.49
C ASP A 163 -7.41 -6.86 30.39
N ARG A 164 -6.42 -7.71 30.68
CA ARG A 164 -5.40 -8.11 29.69
C ARG A 164 -5.93 -9.04 28.59
N ASN A 165 -7.00 -9.78 28.86
CA ASN A 165 -7.61 -10.66 27.86
C ASN A 165 -8.32 -9.88 26.75
N THR A 166 -8.83 -8.69 27.10
CA THR A 166 -9.55 -7.79 26.19
C THR A 166 -8.60 -7.11 25.20
N GLU A 167 -7.34 -6.86 25.54
CA GLU A 167 -6.38 -6.15 24.67
C GLU A 167 -5.75 -7.03 23.57
N SER A 168 -5.56 -8.33 23.83
CA SER A 168 -5.01 -9.27 22.83
C SER A 168 -5.98 -9.53 21.67
N TRP A 169 -7.28 -9.63 21.93
CA TRP A 169 -8.27 -9.79 20.86
C TRP A 169 -8.45 -8.52 20.02
N LYS A 170 -8.16 -7.35 20.60
CA LYS A 170 -8.20 -6.06 19.87
C LYS A 170 -7.21 -6.04 18.72
N LEU A 171 -5.92 -6.34 18.95
CA LEU A 171 -4.90 -6.25 17.89
C LEU A 171 -5.24 -7.11 16.67
N LYS A 172 -5.64 -8.37 16.86
CA LYS A 172 -6.02 -9.25 15.74
C LYS A 172 -7.24 -8.71 14.99
N HIS A 173 -8.24 -8.24 15.73
CA HIS A 173 -9.44 -7.66 15.15
C HIS A 173 -9.14 -6.38 14.36
N ASP A 174 -8.33 -5.48 14.94
CA ASP A 174 -7.91 -4.22 14.34
C ASP A 174 -7.11 -4.46 13.05
N VAL A 175 -6.18 -5.41 13.07
CA VAL A 175 -5.45 -5.83 11.86
C VAL A 175 -6.40 -6.39 10.80
N ILE A 176 -7.36 -7.25 11.16
CA ILE A 176 -8.32 -7.79 10.18
C ILE A 176 -9.17 -6.68 9.58
N ARG A 177 -9.63 -5.72 10.40
CA ARG A 177 -10.35 -4.54 9.93
C ARG A 177 -9.50 -3.73 8.94
N ALA A 178 -8.28 -3.37 9.31
CA ALA A 178 -7.38 -2.60 8.45
C ALA A 178 -7.03 -3.35 7.14
N VAL A 179 -6.95 -4.68 7.16
CA VAL A 179 -6.77 -5.48 5.94
C VAL A 179 -8.05 -5.50 5.08
N ASN A 180 -9.25 -5.50 5.67
CA ASN A 180 -10.49 -5.34 4.89
C ASN A 180 -10.56 -3.95 4.24
N GLU A 181 -10.20 -2.89 4.96
CA GLU A 181 -10.11 -1.53 4.40
C GLU A 181 -9.13 -1.49 3.22
N LEU A 182 -7.96 -2.13 3.34
CA LEU A 182 -7.03 -2.27 2.23
C LEU A 182 -7.64 -2.98 1.01
N ILE A 183 -8.47 -4.01 1.22
CA ILE A 183 -9.16 -4.72 0.13
C ILE A 183 -10.18 -3.81 -0.56
N GLU A 184 -10.95 -3.05 0.21
CA GLU A 184 -11.92 -2.08 -0.29
C GLU A 184 -11.24 -0.94 -1.07
N ASP A 185 -10.10 -0.45 -0.58
CA ASP A 185 -9.26 0.54 -1.27
C ASP A 185 -8.77 0.02 -2.62
N ILE A 186 -8.31 -1.24 -2.69
CA ILE A 186 -7.84 -1.84 -3.96
C ILE A 186 -9.00 -1.98 -4.96
N ASN A 187 -10.22 -2.25 -4.50
CA ASN A 187 -11.40 -2.38 -5.35
C ASN A 187 -11.88 -1.03 -5.90
N SER A 188 -11.94 -0.01 -5.04
CA SER A 188 -12.47 1.33 -5.37
C SER A 188 -11.43 2.28 -5.99
N CYS A 189 -10.14 1.94 -5.99
CA CYS A 189 -9.07 2.86 -6.43
C CYS A 189 -9.26 3.47 -7.83
N HIS A 190 -9.92 2.77 -8.77
CA HIS A 190 -10.11 3.30 -10.12
C HIS A 190 -11.15 4.42 -10.19
N GLU A 191 -12.15 4.39 -9.31
CA GLU A 191 -13.19 5.42 -9.22
C GLU A 191 -12.59 6.69 -8.61
N GLN A 192 -11.89 6.54 -7.48
CA GLN A 192 -11.16 7.63 -6.83
C GLN A 192 -10.16 8.33 -7.77
N ILE A 193 -9.42 7.55 -8.57
CA ILE A 193 -8.49 8.11 -9.57
C ILE A 193 -9.27 8.82 -10.69
N ALA A 194 -10.42 8.29 -11.11
CA ALA A 194 -11.20 8.87 -12.19
C ALA A 194 -11.81 10.22 -11.83
N GLU A 195 -12.18 10.43 -10.56
CA GLU A 195 -12.68 11.72 -10.06
C GLU A 195 -11.68 12.86 -10.29
N GLN A 196 -10.37 12.58 -10.14
CA GLN A 196 -9.30 13.57 -10.37
C GLN A 196 -9.13 13.96 -11.84
N SER A 197 -9.72 13.22 -12.78
CA SER A 197 -9.56 13.50 -14.22
C SER A 197 -10.18 14.83 -14.63
N VAL A 198 -11.23 15.27 -13.96
CA VAL A 198 -11.99 16.50 -14.28
C VAL A 198 -11.15 17.75 -14.05
N GLU A 199 -10.24 17.71 -13.07
CA GLU A 199 -9.34 18.82 -12.76
C GLU A 199 -8.11 18.85 -13.67
N LEU A 200 -7.69 17.67 -14.17
CA LEU A 200 -6.47 17.51 -14.95
C LEU A 200 -6.66 17.65 -16.46
N ILE A 201 -7.87 17.39 -16.96
CA ILE A 201 -8.17 17.42 -18.40
C ILE A 201 -9.15 18.56 -18.69
N HIS A 202 -8.72 19.51 -19.50
CA HIS A 202 -9.56 20.62 -19.95
C HIS A 202 -10.30 20.31 -21.26
N HIS A 203 -11.27 21.16 -21.57
CA HIS A 203 -12.07 21.05 -22.79
C HIS A 203 -11.22 21.13 -24.07
N ASN A 204 -11.61 20.36 -25.09
CA ASN A 204 -10.97 20.27 -26.40
C ASN A 204 -9.51 19.75 -26.38
N GLU A 205 -9.12 19.00 -25.36
CA GLU A 205 -7.82 18.32 -25.33
C GLU A 205 -7.79 17.04 -26.17
N ILE A 206 -6.63 16.76 -26.77
CA ILE A 206 -6.35 15.50 -27.46
C ILE A 206 -5.41 14.68 -26.57
N LEU A 207 -5.92 13.56 -26.07
CA LEU A 207 -5.19 12.68 -25.16
C LEU A 207 -4.64 11.47 -25.91
N LEU A 208 -3.39 11.11 -25.64
CA LEU A 208 -2.79 9.85 -26.13
C LEU A 208 -2.70 8.83 -25.01
N THR A 209 -3.11 7.60 -25.29
CA THR A 209 -2.93 6.47 -24.37
C THR A 209 -2.36 5.24 -25.09
N PHE A 210 -1.83 4.31 -24.29
CA PHE A 210 -1.13 3.12 -24.79
C PHE A 210 -1.61 1.85 -24.07
N GLY A 211 -2.01 0.85 -24.84
CA GLY A 211 -2.49 -0.45 -24.36
C GLY A 211 -3.91 -0.41 -23.78
N ARG A 212 -4.22 -1.33 -22.86
CA ARG A 212 -5.49 -1.38 -22.12
C ARG A 212 -5.23 -1.36 -20.64
N SER A 213 -5.86 -0.44 -19.93
CA SER A 213 -5.84 -0.35 -18.47
C SER A 213 -7.22 0.04 -17.96
N ARG A 214 -7.71 -0.68 -16.94
CA ARG A 214 -9.01 -0.38 -16.30
C ARG A 214 -9.02 1.01 -15.66
N THR A 215 -7.94 1.37 -14.96
CA THR A 215 -7.77 2.69 -14.35
C THR A 215 -7.83 3.81 -15.38
N VAL A 216 -7.07 3.66 -16.47
CA VAL A 216 -7.07 4.64 -17.56
C VAL A 216 -8.44 4.73 -18.22
N ARG A 217 -9.13 3.59 -18.41
CA ARG A 217 -10.47 3.59 -19.00
C ARG A 217 -11.43 4.45 -18.19
N GLU A 218 -11.51 4.26 -16.87
CA GLU A 218 -12.42 5.07 -16.03
C GLU A 218 -11.98 6.54 -15.99
N PHE A 219 -10.68 6.79 -15.84
CA PHE A 219 -10.09 8.14 -15.88
C PHE A 219 -10.45 8.90 -17.17
N LEU A 220 -10.29 8.24 -18.33
CA LEU A 220 -10.63 8.80 -19.63
C LEU A 220 -12.14 8.95 -19.85
N CYS A 221 -12.96 8.11 -19.20
CA CYS A 221 -14.42 8.20 -19.29
C CYS A 221 -14.96 9.45 -18.61
N ALA A 222 -14.39 9.83 -17.48
CA ALA A 222 -14.82 11.01 -16.74
C ALA A 222 -14.53 12.32 -17.49
N ALA A 223 -13.44 12.40 -18.25
CA ALA A 223 -13.04 13.63 -18.94
C ALA A 223 -13.72 13.94 -20.29
N LYS A 224 -14.48 13.02 -20.90
CA LYS A 224 -15.27 13.21 -22.15
C LYS A 224 -14.57 13.80 -23.42
N GLU A 225 -13.24 13.93 -23.46
CA GLU A 225 -12.51 14.52 -24.60
C GLU A 225 -12.06 13.52 -25.71
N LYS A 226 -11.33 14.01 -26.73
CA LYS A 226 -10.82 13.21 -27.86
C LYS A 226 -9.63 12.35 -27.47
N LYS A 227 -9.59 11.10 -27.97
CA LYS A 227 -8.63 10.09 -27.49
C LYS A 227 -7.94 9.36 -28.64
N ILE A 228 -6.61 9.33 -28.61
CA ILE A 228 -5.75 8.56 -29.50
C ILE A 228 -5.23 7.34 -28.75
N ILE A 229 -5.35 6.15 -29.35
CA ILE A 229 -5.02 4.88 -28.71
C ILE A 229 -4.06 4.08 -29.58
N SER A 230 -2.94 3.64 -29.01
CA SER A 230 -1.98 2.71 -29.61
C SER A 230 -1.81 1.47 -28.70
N GLY A 231 -1.26 0.35 -29.19
CA GLY A 231 -1.10 -0.83 -28.34
C GLY A 231 -0.90 -2.16 -29.08
N ALA A 232 -0.05 -2.19 -30.11
CA ALA A 232 0.48 -3.45 -30.64
C ALA A 232 1.53 -4.05 -29.68
N PRO A 233 1.87 -5.35 -29.75
CA PRO A 233 1.33 -6.42 -30.61
C PRO A 233 0.10 -7.12 -30.03
N LYS A 234 -0.26 -6.87 -28.76
CA LYS A 234 -1.41 -7.53 -28.11
C LYS A 234 -2.76 -6.97 -28.57
N TYR A 235 -2.77 -5.95 -29.42
CA TYR A 235 -3.95 -5.24 -29.94
C TYR A 235 -4.94 -4.80 -28.86
N GLN A 236 -4.44 -4.63 -27.63
CA GLN A 236 -5.25 -4.27 -26.46
C GLN A 236 -5.88 -2.89 -26.60
N GLY A 237 -5.26 -2.01 -27.42
CA GLY A 237 -5.81 -0.70 -27.77
C GLY A 237 -7.17 -0.78 -28.48
N HIS A 238 -7.42 -1.82 -29.30
CA HIS A 238 -8.73 -1.97 -29.97
C HIS A 238 -9.84 -2.29 -28.96
N ALA A 239 -9.57 -3.12 -27.96
CA ALA A 239 -10.52 -3.41 -26.90
C ALA A 239 -10.84 -2.15 -26.09
N LEU A 240 -9.83 -1.35 -25.73
CA LEU A 240 -10.04 -0.07 -25.05
C LEU A 240 -10.84 0.91 -25.92
N ALA A 241 -10.54 1.01 -27.21
CA ALA A 241 -11.27 1.87 -28.14
C ALA A 241 -12.74 1.48 -28.24
N LYS A 242 -13.04 0.17 -28.30
CA LYS A 242 -14.41 -0.36 -28.28
C LYS A 242 -15.12 -0.02 -26.97
N ASP A 243 -14.46 -0.22 -25.82
CA ASP A 243 -15.03 0.07 -24.49
C ASP A 243 -15.37 1.58 -24.34
N LEU A 244 -14.52 2.47 -24.87
CA LEU A 244 -14.72 3.91 -24.85
C LEU A 244 -15.76 4.39 -25.88
N GLY A 245 -15.76 3.80 -27.08
CA GLY A 245 -16.75 4.08 -28.12
C GLY A 245 -18.17 3.68 -27.71
N ALA A 246 -18.31 2.57 -26.98
CA ALA A 246 -19.59 2.17 -26.39
C ALA A 246 -20.15 3.20 -25.38
N ARG A 247 -19.29 4.06 -24.83
CA ARG A 247 -19.65 5.16 -23.93
C ARG A 247 -19.79 6.51 -24.65
N GLY A 248 -19.83 6.50 -25.98
CA GLY A 248 -20.03 7.70 -26.81
C GLY A 248 -18.80 8.59 -26.96
N LEU A 249 -17.60 8.09 -26.66
CA LEU A 249 -16.37 8.88 -26.73
C LEU A 249 -15.73 8.79 -28.11
N GLN A 250 -15.26 9.94 -28.63
CA GLN A 250 -14.50 9.98 -29.86
C GLN A 250 -13.10 9.38 -29.62
N THR A 251 -12.86 8.21 -30.22
CA THR A 251 -11.59 7.50 -30.16
C THR A 251 -11.01 7.30 -31.56
N THR A 252 -9.69 7.36 -31.67
CA THR A 252 -8.95 7.05 -32.89
C THR A 252 -7.85 6.07 -32.55
N VAL A 253 -7.86 4.89 -33.18
CA VAL A 253 -6.80 3.90 -33.01
C VAL A 253 -5.73 4.15 -34.05
N ILE A 254 -4.48 4.20 -33.61
CA ILE A 254 -3.30 4.38 -34.47
C ILE A 254 -2.34 3.21 -34.30
N THR A 255 -1.48 2.99 -35.30
CA THR A 255 -0.37 2.05 -35.18
C THR A 255 0.72 2.64 -34.29
N ASP A 256 1.50 1.77 -33.64
CA ASP A 256 2.61 2.20 -32.78
C ASP A 256 3.66 3.01 -33.55
N SER A 257 3.82 2.76 -34.86
CA SER A 257 4.67 3.55 -35.77
C SER A 257 4.18 4.98 -35.99
N ALA A 258 2.88 5.22 -35.91
CA ALA A 258 2.28 6.54 -36.11
C ALA A 258 2.32 7.42 -34.86
N VAL A 259 2.64 6.85 -33.68
CA VAL A 259 2.71 7.58 -32.40
C VAL A 259 3.62 8.81 -32.52
N PHE A 260 4.80 8.65 -33.12
CA PHE A 260 5.76 9.75 -33.25
C PHE A 260 5.24 10.91 -34.12
N ALA A 261 4.48 10.62 -35.18
CA ALA A 261 3.89 11.65 -36.02
C ALA A 261 2.71 12.36 -35.32
N MET A 262 1.90 11.60 -34.59
CA MET A 262 0.68 12.10 -33.97
C MET A 262 0.91 12.87 -32.67
N ILE A 263 2.02 12.62 -31.96
CA ILE A 263 2.27 13.24 -30.66
C ILE A 263 2.40 14.76 -30.72
N SER A 264 2.75 15.33 -31.88
CA SER A 264 2.77 16.78 -32.13
C SER A 264 1.42 17.47 -31.98
N ARG A 265 0.31 16.70 -32.04
CA ARG A 265 -1.07 17.17 -31.91
C ARG A 265 -1.71 16.78 -30.59
N VAL A 266 -0.97 16.10 -29.71
CA VAL A 266 -1.47 15.60 -28.43
C VAL A 266 -1.12 16.60 -27.35
N ASN A 267 -2.09 16.92 -26.49
CA ASN A 267 -1.89 17.83 -25.36
C ASN A 267 -1.29 17.10 -24.16
N MET A 268 -1.67 15.84 -23.94
CA MET A 268 -1.20 15.06 -22.81
C MET A 268 -1.20 13.56 -23.13
N VAL A 269 -0.19 12.85 -22.63
CA VAL A 269 -0.12 11.39 -22.65
C VAL A 269 -0.58 10.84 -21.30
N VAL A 270 -1.58 9.97 -21.29
CA VAL A 270 -2.10 9.33 -20.07
C VAL A 270 -1.98 7.81 -20.19
N VAL A 271 -1.22 7.20 -19.27
CA VAL A 271 -0.90 5.77 -19.35
C VAL A 271 -1.09 5.06 -18.03
N GLY A 272 -1.49 3.79 -18.13
CA GLY A 272 -1.55 2.88 -17.00
C GLY A 272 -0.27 2.06 -16.92
N VAL A 273 0.21 1.83 -15.72
CA VAL A 273 1.43 1.03 -15.47
C VAL A 273 1.11 -0.25 -14.71
N HIS A 274 2.05 -1.18 -14.76
CA HIS A 274 2.02 -2.40 -13.97
C HIS A 274 2.56 -2.17 -12.56
N ALA A 275 3.67 -1.45 -12.42
CA ALA A 275 4.26 -1.07 -11.13
C ALA A 275 5.02 0.26 -11.20
N VAL A 276 5.12 0.94 -10.07
CA VAL A 276 5.96 2.13 -9.86
C VAL A 276 7.04 1.78 -8.85
N MET A 277 8.29 2.04 -9.15
CA MET A 277 9.45 1.67 -8.34
C MET A 277 9.84 2.78 -7.37
N ALA A 278 10.69 2.46 -6.39
CA ALA A 278 11.10 3.41 -5.35
C ALA A 278 11.82 4.66 -5.89
N ASN A 279 12.51 4.52 -7.02
CA ASN A 279 13.18 5.63 -7.71
C ASN A 279 12.26 6.42 -8.64
N GLY A 280 10.95 6.15 -8.64
CA GLY A 280 9.97 6.72 -9.56
C GLY A 280 9.96 6.07 -10.95
N GLY A 281 10.83 5.08 -11.21
CA GLY A 281 10.81 4.31 -12.45
C GLY A 281 9.49 3.55 -12.60
N VAL A 282 9.02 3.37 -13.84
CA VAL A 282 7.75 2.70 -14.12
C VAL A 282 7.96 1.40 -14.91
N ILE A 283 7.24 0.36 -14.51
CA ILE A 283 7.15 -0.90 -15.25
C ILE A 283 5.79 -0.90 -15.94
N GLY A 284 5.79 -0.95 -17.27
CA GLY A 284 4.58 -0.92 -18.08
C GLY A 284 4.62 -1.91 -19.23
N SER A 285 3.58 -1.86 -20.06
CA SER A 285 3.49 -2.70 -21.25
C SER A 285 4.62 -2.43 -22.24
N VAL A 286 4.98 -3.47 -23.00
CA VAL A 286 5.94 -3.36 -24.11
C VAL A 286 5.50 -2.25 -25.07
N GLY A 287 6.43 -1.37 -25.45
CA GLY A 287 6.16 -0.22 -26.33
C GLY A 287 5.96 1.11 -25.59
N LEU A 288 5.64 1.08 -24.29
CA LEU A 288 5.41 2.30 -23.49
C LEU A 288 6.63 3.24 -23.49
N ASN A 289 7.85 2.70 -23.50
CA ASN A 289 9.07 3.49 -23.56
C ASN A 289 9.14 4.32 -24.86
N MET A 290 8.68 3.79 -26.01
CA MET A 290 8.66 4.55 -27.26
C MET A 290 7.74 5.77 -27.16
N VAL A 291 6.58 5.60 -26.52
CA VAL A 291 5.64 6.70 -26.26
C VAL A 291 6.27 7.75 -25.33
N ALA A 292 6.94 7.31 -24.26
CA ALA A 292 7.60 8.20 -23.31
C ALA A 292 8.76 9.00 -23.97
N LEU A 293 9.56 8.35 -24.82
CA LEU A 293 10.64 9.00 -25.59
C LEU A 293 10.08 10.03 -26.57
N ALA A 294 8.98 9.70 -27.26
CA ALA A 294 8.30 10.62 -28.15
C ALA A 294 7.72 11.83 -27.38
N ALA A 295 7.07 11.59 -26.24
CA ALA A 295 6.48 12.64 -25.41
C ALA A 295 7.55 13.61 -24.91
N ARG A 296 8.68 13.06 -24.42
CA ARG A 296 9.83 13.86 -24.01
C ARG A 296 10.40 14.71 -25.13
N LYS A 297 10.50 14.15 -26.35
CA LYS A 297 11.03 14.89 -27.52
C LYS A 297 10.11 16.03 -27.95
N HIS A 298 8.80 15.88 -27.78
CA HIS A 298 7.81 16.89 -28.14
C HIS A 298 7.35 17.77 -26.96
N ALA A 299 8.01 17.65 -25.79
CA ALA A 299 7.64 18.37 -24.57
C ALA A 299 6.16 18.19 -24.17
N VAL A 300 5.58 17.03 -24.47
CA VAL A 300 4.20 16.68 -24.09
C VAL A 300 4.19 16.11 -22.67
N PRO A 301 3.35 16.63 -21.76
CA PRO A 301 3.16 16.05 -20.43
C PRO A 301 2.86 14.56 -20.47
N PHE A 302 3.57 13.78 -19.65
CA PHE A 302 3.41 12.33 -19.53
C PHE A 302 2.90 11.97 -18.14
N VAL A 303 1.62 11.63 -18.06
CA VAL A 303 0.89 11.34 -16.82
C VAL A 303 0.70 9.83 -16.67
N VAL A 304 1.13 9.32 -15.51
CA VAL A 304 0.99 7.92 -15.13
C VAL A 304 -0.12 7.81 -14.09
N VAL A 305 -1.13 6.98 -14.38
CA VAL A 305 -2.19 6.66 -13.43
C VAL A 305 -2.00 5.25 -12.87
N ALA A 306 -1.96 5.15 -11.55
CA ALA A 306 -1.72 3.90 -10.83
C ALA A 306 -2.37 3.94 -9.44
N GLY A 307 -2.93 2.80 -9.01
CA GLY A 307 -3.34 2.62 -7.62
C GLY A 307 -2.15 2.35 -6.71
N LEU A 308 -2.32 2.63 -5.40
CA LEU A 308 -1.26 2.49 -4.39
C LEU A 308 -0.70 1.06 -4.28
N HIS A 309 -1.50 0.03 -4.58
CA HIS A 309 -1.06 -1.37 -4.60
C HIS A 309 0.05 -1.65 -5.64
N LYS A 310 0.24 -0.76 -6.62
CA LYS A 310 1.30 -0.86 -7.64
C LYS A 310 2.62 -0.22 -7.21
N LEU A 311 2.64 0.53 -6.10
CA LEU A 311 3.84 1.20 -5.59
C LEU A 311 4.76 0.19 -4.91
N SER A 312 5.98 0.05 -5.43
CA SER A 312 7.00 -0.86 -4.92
C SER A 312 8.16 -0.11 -4.30
N ILE A 313 8.54 -0.55 -3.09
CA ILE A 313 9.73 -0.03 -2.40
C ILE A 313 11.05 -0.61 -2.94
N ILE A 314 10.98 -1.53 -3.90
CA ILE A 314 12.17 -2.08 -4.54
C ILE A 314 12.70 -1.04 -5.53
N SER A 315 13.96 -0.65 -5.37
CA SER A 315 14.65 0.13 -6.40
C SER A 315 15.08 -0.78 -7.54
N ALA A 316 14.90 -0.33 -8.78
CA ALA A 316 15.64 -0.92 -9.89
C ALA A 316 17.12 -0.77 -9.55
N LYS A 317 17.88 -1.86 -9.61
CA LYS A 317 19.33 -1.71 -9.69
C LYS A 317 19.57 -0.97 -11.00
N SER A 318 20.12 0.24 -10.90
CA SER A 318 20.56 0.99 -12.08
C SER A 318 21.67 0.18 -12.72
N THR A 319 21.32 -0.70 -13.65
CA THR A 319 22.29 -1.16 -14.62
C THR A 319 22.58 0.07 -15.45
N SER A 320 23.67 0.77 -15.15
CA SER A 320 24.15 1.85 -16.00
C SER A 320 24.37 1.25 -17.38
N LEU A 321 23.42 1.45 -18.28
CA LEU A 321 23.66 1.42 -19.71
C LEU A 321 24.45 2.68 -20.04
N ALA A 322 25.70 2.71 -19.56
CA ALA A 322 26.75 3.51 -20.11
C ALA A 322 27.25 2.74 -21.33
N LYS A 323 26.77 3.15 -22.51
CA LYS A 323 27.46 3.07 -23.80
C LYS A 323 26.68 3.88 -24.82
#